data_AF-A0A5S3WTZ6-F1
#
_entry.id   AF-A0A5S3WTZ6-F1
#
_cell.length_a   1.000
_cell.length_b   1.000
_cell.length_c   1.000
_cell.angle_alpha   90.00
_cell.angle_beta   90.00
_cell.angle_gamma   90.00
#
_symmetry.space_group_name_H-M   'P 1'
#
loop_
_entity.id
_entity.type
_entity.pdbx_description
1 polymer ?
#
loop_
_entity_poly.entity_id
_entity_poly.type
_entity_poly.pdbx_seq_one_letter_code
_entity_poly.pdbx_strand_id
1 'polypeptide(L)'
;DLINKAVWLYKQPNTKVDLQEVRAQLKRNARGRYDIISEDTLKSRRVTIDATTADIVIETQAPRYFAYDDKDKHFGTHGFAVTQDMHATFVAVGPAFKQGVKIGPVKNLDIYPVVAQILGLDLLSEVDGTGASLLPALRH
;
A
#
# COMPACT_ATOMS: atom_id res chain seq x y z
N ASP A 1 -12.19 -2.22 9.72
CA ASP A 1 -11.19 -3.10 9.10
C ASP A 1 -9.80 -2.76 9.55
N LEU A 2 -9.24 -3.60 10.43
CA LEU A 2 -7.84 -3.50 10.82
C LEU A 2 -7.00 -4.22 9.76
N ILE A 3 -6.03 -3.50 9.20
CA ILE A 3 -5.05 -4.06 8.26
C ILE A 3 -4.11 -4.95 9.07
N ASN A 4 -4.41 -6.24 9.13
CA ASN A 4 -3.64 -7.20 9.92
C ASN A 4 -2.54 -7.89 9.11
N LYS A 5 -2.13 -7.35 7.95
CA LYS A 5 -1.06 -7.93 7.13
C LYS A 5 0.36 -7.55 7.59
N ALA A 6 0.49 -6.48 8.37
CA ALA A 6 1.76 -5.94 8.83
C ALA A 6 1.68 -5.57 10.32
N VAL A 7 2.77 -5.78 11.05
CA VAL A 7 2.93 -5.29 12.42
C VAL A 7 4.14 -4.36 12.47
N TRP A 8 3.91 -3.16 12.98
CA TRP A 8 4.88 -2.08 13.10
C TRP A 8 5.29 -1.99 14.57
N LEU A 9 6.53 -2.36 14.87
CA LEU A 9 7.06 -2.45 16.22
C LEU A 9 7.93 -1.23 16.51
N TYR A 10 7.55 -0.48 17.54
CA TYR A 10 8.24 0.72 18.00
C TYR A 10 8.91 0.46 19.33
N LYS A 11 10.18 0.85 19.45
CA LYS A 11 10.90 0.86 20.71
C LYS A 11 10.34 1.97 21.58
N GLN A 12 9.85 1.62 22.76
CA GLN A 12 9.41 2.62 23.72
C GLN A 12 10.58 3.57 24.09
N PRO A 13 10.37 4.89 24.13
CA PRO A 13 11.40 5.84 24.51
C PRO A 13 12.01 5.50 25.89
N ASN A 14 13.30 5.79 26.07
CA ASN A 14 14.05 5.58 27.31
C ASN A 14 14.16 4.12 27.80
N THR A 15 13.89 3.14 26.93
CA THR A 15 14.09 1.72 27.24
C THR A 15 15.40 1.18 26.66
N LYS A 16 16.02 0.24 27.37
CA LYS A 16 17.15 -0.56 26.89
C LYS A 16 16.62 -1.82 26.22
N VAL A 17 16.35 -1.73 24.93
CA VAL A 17 15.96 -2.87 24.08
C VAL A 17 17.02 -3.05 23.00
N ASP A 18 17.56 -4.27 22.88
CA ASP A 18 18.44 -4.65 21.79
C ASP A 18 17.61 -5.05 20.57
N LEU A 19 17.49 -4.13 19.61
CA LEU A 19 16.72 -4.36 18.39
C LEU A 19 17.31 -5.46 17.50
N GLN A 20 18.62 -5.74 17.59
CA GLN A 20 19.23 -6.81 16.81
C GLN A 20 18.85 -8.17 17.36
N GLU A 21 18.85 -8.33 18.68
CA GLU A 21 18.37 -9.58 19.29
C GLU A 21 16.86 -9.78 19.05
N VAL A 22 16.05 -8.72 19.12
CA VAL A 22 14.61 -8.80 18.78
C VAL A 22 14.43 -9.24 17.33
N ARG A 23 15.18 -8.67 16.38
CA ARG A 23 15.17 -9.10 14.97
C ARG A 23 15.57 -10.57 14.82
N ALA A 24 16.61 -11.01 15.52
CA ALA A 24 17.07 -12.40 15.49
C ALA A 24 15.99 -13.35 16.04
N GLN A 25 15.35 -13.00 17.15
CA GLN A 25 14.25 -13.77 17.73
C GLN A 25 13.04 -13.85 16.78
N LEU A 26 12.63 -12.73 16.19
CA LEU A 26 11.56 -12.70 15.20
C LEU A 26 11.89 -13.58 13.99
N LYS A 27 13.13 -13.55 13.50
CA LYS A 27 13.56 -14.38 12.37
C LYS A 27 13.53 -15.87 12.72
N ARG A 28 13.97 -16.27 13.93
CA ARG A 28 13.88 -17.66 14.41
C ARG A 28 12.43 -18.13 14.53
N ASN A 29 11.53 -17.24 14.96
CA ASN A 29 10.12 -17.54 15.19
C ASN A 29 9.24 -17.44 13.94
N ALA A 30 9.75 -16.86 12.85
CA ALA A 30 9.02 -16.66 11.62
C ALA A 30 8.41 -17.98 11.11
N ARG A 31 9.24 -19.04 11.02
CA ARG A 31 8.81 -20.36 10.52
C ARG A 31 8.00 -20.26 9.21
N GLY A 32 8.39 -19.34 8.32
CA GLY A 32 7.71 -19.07 7.05
C GLY A 32 6.36 -18.36 7.15
N ARG A 33 5.98 -17.84 8.33
CA ARG A 33 4.69 -17.17 8.55
C ARG A 33 4.72 -15.67 8.27
N TYR A 34 5.88 -15.05 8.37
CA TYR A 34 6.09 -13.64 8.09
C TYR A 34 7.55 -13.36 7.73
N ASP A 35 7.78 -12.24 7.08
CA ASP A 35 9.09 -11.71 6.74
C ASP A 35 9.37 -10.44 7.56
N ILE A 36 10.64 -10.19 7.85
CA ILE A 36 11.09 -8.90 8.39
C ILE A 36 11.40 -7.99 7.21
N ILE A 37 10.71 -6.85 7.12
CA ILE A 37 10.84 -5.93 6.00
C ILE A 37 12.12 -5.10 6.11
N SER A 38 12.88 -5.05 5.01
CA SER A 38 14.08 -4.23 4.89
C SER A 38 13.72 -2.80 4.51
N GLU A 39 14.61 -1.85 4.84
CA GLU A 39 14.48 -0.47 4.37
C GLU A 39 14.43 -0.39 2.84
N ASP A 40 15.21 -1.21 2.14
CA ASP A 40 15.19 -1.23 0.67
C ASP A 40 13.82 -1.61 0.12
N THR A 41 13.12 -2.54 0.79
CA THR A 41 11.75 -2.91 0.43
C THR A 41 10.76 -1.78 0.73
N LEU A 42 10.95 -1.04 1.83
CA LEU A 42 10.13 0.14 2.13
C LEU A 42 10.35 1.25 1.09
N LYS A 43 11.62 1.54 0.75
CA LYS A 43 12.01 2.50 -0.27
C LYS A 43 11.50 2.12 -1.65
N SER A 44 11.57 0.85 -2.04
CA SER A 44 11.05 0.37 -3.33
C SER A 44 9.53 0.53 -3.45
N ARG A 45 8.83 0.59 -2.31
CA ARG A 45 7.39 0.85 -2.21
C ARG A 45 7.07 2.34 -2.01
N ARG A 46 8.06 3.23 -2.17
CA ARG A 46 7.96 4.68 -1.98
C ARG A 46 7.49 5.09 -0.58
N VAL A 47 7.80 4.28 0.44
CA VAL A 47 7.61 4.68 1.84
C VAL A 47 8.75 5.61 2.23
N THR A 48 8.41 6.81 2.68
CA THR A 48 9.37 7.74 3.30
C THR A 48 9.78 7.19 4.65
N ILE A 49 11.10 7.05 4.87
CA ILE A 49 11.64 6.63 6.16
C ILE A 49 11.99 7.87 6.96
N ASP A 50 11.30 8.05 8.08
CA ASP A 50 11.47 9.19 8.99
C ASP A 50 11.26 8.76 10.46
N ALA A 51 11.19 9.73 11.37
CA ALA A 51 11.02 9.48 12.80
C ALA A 51 9.71 8.74 13.18
N THR A 52 8.74 8.64 12.27
CA THR A 52 7.48 7.90 12.46
C THR A 52 7.55 6.46 11.95
N THR A 53 8.64 6.11 11.27
CA THR A 53 8.87 4.74 10.78
C THR A 53 9.22 3.82 11.95
N ALA A 54 8.59 2.65 11.98
CA ALA A 54 8.82 1.66 13.03
C ALA A 54 10.25 1.10 12.99
N ASP A 55 10.79 0.77 14.17
CA ASP A 55 12.12 0.17 14.32
C ASP A 55 12.21 -1.20 13.65
N ILE A 56 11.11 -1.96 13.66
CA ILE A 56 10.98 -3.26 12.99
C ILE A 56 9.58 -3.35 12.38
N VAL A 57 9.52 -3.71 11.09
CA VAL A 57 8.28 -4.04 10.41
C VAL A 57 8.31 -5.52 10.04
N ILE A 58 7.26 -6.24 10.40
CA ILE A 58 7.02 -7.61 9.91
C ILE A 58 5.77 -7.63 9.05
N GLU A 59 5.80 -8.39 7.96
CA GLU A 59 4.63 -8.60 7.10
C GLU A 59 4.41 -10.07 6.82
N THR A 60 3.17 -10.44 6.63
CA THR A 60 2.78 -11.76 6.13
C THR A 60 2.26 -11.67 4.70
N GLN A 61 2.23 -12.82 4.02
CA GLN A 61 1.65 -12.95 2.68
C GLN A 61 0.22 -13.47 2.76
N ALA A 62 -0.61 -13.08 1.79
CA ALA A 62 -1.96 -13.61 1.64
C ALA A 62 -1.94 -15.16 1.55
N PRO A 63 -2.94 -15.86 2.11
CA PRO A 63 -4.13 -15.35 2.80
C PRO A 63 -3.94 -15.13 4.32
N ARG A 64 -2.70 -15.14 4.83
CA ARG A 64 -2.44 -15.06 6.28
C ARG A 64 -2.52 -13.61 6.77
N TYR A 65 -2.92 -13.45 8.02
CA TYR A 65 -2.94 -12.18 8.75
C TYR A 65 -2.51 -12.40 10.20
N PHE A 66 -2.06 -11.34 10.88
CA PHE A 66 -1.75 -11.34 12.30
C PHE A 66 -3.04 -11.16 13.12
N ALA A 67 -3.28 -12.05 14.08
CA ALA A 67 -4.42 -11.97 14.98
C ALA A 67 -3.93 -11.73 16.40
N TYR A 68 -4.70 -10.98 17.20
CA TYR A 68 -4.41 -10.80 18.63
C TYR A 68 -4.81 -12.04 19.45
N ASP A 69 -5.93 -12.67 19.07
CA ASP A 69 -6.41 -13.92 19.66
C ASP A 69 -7.14 -14.79 18.61
N ASP A 70 -7.51 -16.01 19.01
CA ASP A 70 -8.17 -17.00 18.15
C ASP A 70 -9.64 -16.65 17.80
N LYS A 71 -10.20 -15.59 18.39
CA LYS A 71 -11.55 -15.10 18.09
C LYS A 71 -11.54 -14.18 16.88
N ASP A 72 -10.38 -13.64 16.50
CA ASP A 72 -10.22 -12.75 15.35
C ASP A 72 -10.26 -13.53 14.02
N LYS A 73 -11.48 -13.77 13.54
CA LYS A 73 -11.76 -14.53 12.31
C LYS A 73 -12.16 -13.58 11.18
N HIS A 74 -11.22 -13.32 10.28
CA HIS A 74 -11.47 -12.58 9.05
C HIS A 74 -11.68 -13.54 7.88
N PHE A 75 -12.78 -13.37 7.16
CA PHE A 75 -13.04 -14.11 5.91
C PHE A 75 -12.47 -13.40 4.67
N GLY A 76 -12.02 -12.16 4.83
CA GLY A 76 -11.35 -11.37 3.81
C GLY A 76 -10.56 -10.24 4.46
N THR A 77 -9.46 -9.84 3.83
CA THR A 77 -8.66 -8.68 4.26
C THR A 77 -7.92 -8.09 3.06
N HIS A 78 -7.27 -6.95 3.24
CA HIS A 78 -6.62 -6.17 2.19
C HIS A 78 -5.27 -5.61 2.65
N GLY A 79 -4.58 -4.90 1.75
CA GLY A 79 -3.31 -4.24 2.04
C GLY A 79 -2.08 -5.07 1.74
N PHE A 80 -2.22 -6.29 1.22
CA PHE A 80 -1.09 -7.08 0.73
C PHE A 80 -0.37 -6.42 -0.47
N ALA A 81 0.69 -7.07 -0.95
CA ALA A 81 1.35 -6.65 -2.18
C ALA A 81 0.34 -6.54 -3.34
N VAL A 82 0.60 -5.62 -4.26
CA VAL A 82 -0.30 -5.33 -5.39
C VAL A 82 -0.39 -6.57 -6.29
N THR A 83 -1.54 -7.24 -6.20
CA THR A 83 -1.95 -8.39 -7.00
C THR A 83 -3.32 -8.09 -7.58
N GLN A 84 -3.80 -8.90 -8.53
CA GLN A 84 -5.12 -8.71 -9.13
C GLN A 84 -6.25 -8.68 -8.07
N ASP A 85 -6.13 -9.47 -7.00
CA ASP A 85 -7.10 -9.49 -5.89
C ASP A 85 -7.11 -8.18 -5.08
N MET A 86 -6.02 -7.40 -5.11
CA MET A 86 -5.91 -6.11 -4.44
C MET A 86 -6.30 -4.92 -5.34
N HIS A 87 -6.65 -5.18 -6.60
CA HIS A 87 -7.10 -4.11 -7.51
C HIS A 87 -8.52 -3.65 -7.16
N ALA A 88 -8.71 -2.33 -7.17
CA ALA A 88 -10.04 -1.74 -7.09
C ALA A 88 -10.68 -1.61 -8.48
N THR A 89 -12.00 -1.39 -8.51
CA THR A 89 -12.72 -1.08 -9.74
C THR A 89 -12.70 0.44 -9.97
N PHE A 90 -12.49 0.85 -11.23
CA PHE A 90 -12.59 2.24 -11.67
C PHE A 90 -13.69 2.38 -12.73
N VAL A 91 -14.61 3.33 -12.54
CA VAL A 91 -15.67 3.68 -13.48
C VAL A 91 -15.77 5.21 -13.54
N ALA A 92 -15.81 5.76 -14.74
CA ALA A 92 -15.99 7.19 -14.97
C ALA A 92 -16.99 7.44 -16.10
N VAL A 93 -17.90 8.38 -15.90
CA VAL A 93 -18.92 8.78 -16.89
C VAL A 93 -19.04 10.30 -16.86
N GLY A 94 -18.95 10.93 -18.04
CA GLY A 94 -19.09 12.38 -18.16
C GLY A 94 -18.66 12.87 -19.55
N PRO A 95 -18.83 14.18 -19.83
CA PRO A 95 -18.52 14.76 -21.14
C PRO A 95 -17.04 14.65 -21.52
N ALA A 96 -16.14 14.63 -20.53
CA ALA A 96 -14.70 14.47 -20.76
C ALA A 96 -14.29 13.05 -21.15
N PHE A 97 -15.11 12.03 -20.83
CA PHE A 97 -14.80 10.62 -21.07
C PHE A 97 -15.49 10.09 -22.33
N LYS A 98 -14.80 9.17 -23.04
CA LYS A 98 -15.40 8.38 -24.11
C LYS A 98 -16.47 7.46 -23.53
N GLN A 99 -17.56 7.25 -24.27
CA GLN A 99 -18.65 6.37 -23.85
C GLN A 99 -18.40 4.93 -24.31
N GLY A 100 -18.81 3.95 -23.50
CA GLY A 100 -18.79 2.53 -23.88
C GLY A 100 -17.40 1.92 -24.05
N VAL A 101 -16.34 2.58 -23.60
CA VAL A 101 -14.97 2.07 -23.70
C VAL A 101 -14.56 1.33 -22.44
N LYS A 102 -13.81 0.24 -22.61
CA LYS A 102 -13.07 -0.43 -21.55
C LYS A 102 -11.59 -0.23 -21.80
N ILE A 103 -10.89 0.33 -20.81
CA ILE A 103 -9.45 0.51 -20.85
C ILE A 103 -8.74 -0.56 -20.01
N GLY A 104 -7.43 -0.66 -20.16
CA GLY A 104 -6.59 -1.52 -19.31
C GLY A 104 -6.54 -1.05 -17.85
N PRO A 105 -5.70 -1.70 -17.01
CA PRO A 105 -5.52 -1.29 -15.62
C PRO A 105 -5.11 0.19 -15.49
N VAL A 106 -5.78 0.89 -14.58
CA VAL A 106 -5.49 2.29 -14.25
C VAL A 106 -4.62 2.34 -13.00
N LYS A 107 -3.59 3.18 -13.02
CA LYS A 107 -2.81 3.49 -11.81
C LYS A 107 -3.58 4.52 -10.99
N ASN A 108 -3.83 4.25 -9.71
CA ASN A 108 -4.55 5.21 -8.84
C ASN A 108 -3.87 6.60 -8.81
N LEU A 109 -2.54 6.65 -8.91
CA LEU A 109 -1.77 7.90 -8.95
C LEU A 109 -2.09 8.77 -10.18
N ASP A 110 -2.57 8.17 -11.27
CA ASP A 110 -2.94 8.88 -12.50
C ASP A 110 -4.33 9.55 -12.40
N ILE A 111 -5.13 9.26 -11.37
CA ILE A 111 -6.49 9.82 -11.23
C ILE A 111 -6.46 11.32 -10.95
N TYR A 112 -5.69 11.75 -9.94
CA TYR A 112 -5.62 13.16 -9.56
C TYR A 112 -5.19 14.10 -10.70
N PRO A 113 -4.06 13.86 -11.41
CA PRO A 113 -3.65 14.78 -12.47
C PRO A 113 -4.65 14.85 -13.63
N VAL A 114 -5.33 13.74 -13.96
CA VAL A 114 -6.37 13.73 -15.01
C VAL A 114 -7.63 14.47 -14.58
N VAL A 115 -8.07 14.29 -13.34
CA VAL A 115 -9.24 15.02 -12.82
C VAL A 115 -8.96 16.52 -12.76
N ALA A 116 -7.77 16.92 -12.30
CA ALA A 116 -7.35 18.33 -12.32
C ALA A 116 -7.36 18.90 -13.74
N GLN A 117 -6.81 18.19 -14.72
CA GLN A 117 -6.84 18.59 -16.14
C GLN A 117 -8.28 18.76 -16.66
N ILE A 118 -9.18 17.82 -16.37
CA ILE A 118 -10.60 17.90 -16.79
C ILE A 118 -11.28 19.14 -16.22
N LEU A 119 -10.94 19.51 -14.99
CA LEU A 119 -11.51 20.66 -14.30
C LEU A 119 -10.81 21.98 -14.65
N GLY A 120 -9.74 21.97 -15.45
CA GLY A 120 -8.94 23.15 -15.75
C GLY A 120 -8.21 23.71 -14.52
N LEU A 121 -7.81 22.83 -13.60
CA LEU A 121 -7.12 23.19 -12.36
C LEU A 121 -5.62 22.90 -12.46
N ASP A 122 -4.82 23.76 -11.85
CA ASP A 122 -3.42 23.50 -11.60
C ASP A 122 -3.25 22.41 -10.53
N LEU A 123 -2.15 21.65 -10.63
CA LEU A 123 -1.76 20.73 -9.57
C LEU A 123 -1.29 21.53 -8.35
N LEU A 124 -1.73 21.13 -7.17
CA LEU A 124 -1.38 21.80 -5.90
C LEU A 124 0.06 21.50 -5.46
N SER A 125 0.64 20.43 -5.99
CA SER A 125 2.01 20.01 -5.72
C SER A 125 2.49 19.11 -6.86
N GLU A 126 3.80 18.82 -6.87
CA GLU A 126 4.33 17.72 -7.66
C GLU A 126 3.64 16.40 -7.28
N VAL A 127 3.40 15.55 -8.28
CA VAL A 127 2.76 14.24 -8.09
C VAL A 127 3.45 13.19 -8.94
N ASP A 128 3.45 11.96 -8.44
CA ASP A 128 4.05 10.80 -9.10
C ASP A 128 3.27 10.30 -10.34
N GLY A 129 2.01 10.72 -10.47
CA GLY A 129 1.12 10.32 -11.55
C GLY A 129 1.34 11.13 -12.81
N THR A 130 1.27 10.48 -13.96
CA THR A 130 1.41 11.14 -15.29
C THR A 130 0.08 11.23 -16.03
N GLY A 131 -0.96 10.54 -15.55
CA GLY A 131 -2.23 10.40 -16.25
C GLY A 131 -2.23 9.32 -17.33
N ALA A 132 -1.07 8.80 -17.73
CA ALA A 132 -0.89 7.98 -18.92
C ALA A 132 -1.82 6.75 -18.99
N SER A 133 -2.12 6.10 -17.86
CA SER A 133 -3.03 4.94 -17.85
C SER A 133 -4.50 5.30 -18.08
N LEU A 134 -4.90 6.56 -17.85
CA LEU A 134 -6.27 7.04 -17.94
C LEU A 134 -6.53 7.94 -19.16
N LEU A 135 -5.50 8.56 -19.75
CA LEU A 135 -5.60 9.35 -20.98
C LEU A 135 -6.35 8.64 -22.13
N PRO A 136 -6.20 7.32 -22.37
CA PRO A 136 -6.96 6.63 -23.42
C PRO A 136 -8.48 6.71 -23.25
N ALA A 137 -8.98 6.90 -22.03
CA ALA A 137 -10.41 7.03 -21.73
C ALA A 137 -10.97 8.44 -22.02
N LEU A 138 -10.13 9.46 -22.21
CA LEU A 138 -10.57 10.84 -22.47
C LEU A 138 -10.94 11.04 -23.95
N ARG A 139 -11.85 11.98 -24.21
CA ARG A 139 -12.26 12.34 -25.58
C ARG A 139 -11.23 13.19 -26.32
N HIS A 140 -10.44 13.97 -25.59
CA HIS A 140 -9.47 14.94 -26.10
C HIS A 140 -8.19 14.83 -25.28
#